data_AF-A0A1M7PW56-F1
#
_entry.id   AF-A0A1M7PW56-F1
#
_cell.length_a   1.000
_cell.length_b   1.000
_cell.length_c   1.000
_cell.angle_alpha   90.00
_cell.angle_beta   90.00
_cell.angle_gamma   90.00
#
_symmetry.space_group_name_H-M   'P 1'
#
loop_
_entity.id
_entity.type
_entity.pdbx_description
1 polymer ?
#
loop_
_entity_poly.entity_id
_entity_poly.type
_entity_poly.pdbx_seq_one_letter_code
_entity_poly.pdbx_strand_id
1 'polypeptide(L)'
;MKKKDKKQLQELMIVGGTLLGTFLVRRALEKTWEKSTGKEAPKNPYEEGNSLKEVLAWTIATGLLVSVTKVFIRWGVTKGSHQALDA
;
A
#
# COMPACT_ATOMS: atom_id res chain seq x y z
N MET A 1 8.92 23.99 -20.96
CA MET A 1 7.99 23.65 -19.87
C MET A 1 8.15 24.64 -18.73
N LYS A 2 7.06 25.24 -18.26
CA LYS A 2 7.09 26.16 -17.11
C LYS A 2 7.36 25.35 -15.83
N LYS A 3 7.97 25.95 -14.80
CA LYS A 3 8.23 25.29 -13.50
C LYS A 3 6.95 24.67 -12.90
N LYS A 4 5.80 25.31 -13.15
CA LYS A 4 4.47 24.84 -12.73
C LYS A 4 4.08 23.50 -13.37
N ASP A 5 4.35 23.32 -14.67
CA ASP A 5 4.02 22.09 -15.41
C ASP A 5 4.84 20.89 -14.91
N LYS A 6 6.12 21.13 -14.57
CA LYS A 6 7.00 20.09 -13.99
C LYS A 6 6.52 19.65 -12.60
N LYS A 7 6.09 20.60 -11.76
CA LYS A 7 5.55 20.31 -10.42
C LYS A 7 4.26 19.51 -10.50
N GLN A 8 3.36 19.86 -11.42
CA GLN A 8 2.12 19.11 -11.65
C GLN A 8 2.38 17.69 -12.15
N LEU A 9 3.33 17.50 -13.08
CA LEU A 9 3.75 16.17 -13.53
C LEU A 9 4.36 15.33 -12.40
N GLN A 10 5.19 15.94 -11.54
CA GLN A 10 5.72 15.26 -10.37
C GLN A 10 4.62 14.86 -9.39
N GLU A 11 3.68 15.77 -9.08
CA GLU A 11 2.53 15.45 -8.21
C GLU A 11 1.67 14.32 -8.81
N LEU A 12 1.40 14.35 -10.11
CA LEU A 12 0.68 13.28 -10.82
C LEU A 12 1.41 11.94 -10.77
N MET A 13 2.74 11.93 -10.95
CA MET A 13 3.54 10.71 -10.84
C MET A 13 3.57 10.17 -9.40
N ILE A 14 3.63 11.04 -8.39
CA ILE A 14 3.60 10.62 -6.99
C ILE A 14 2.24 10.03 -6.63
N VAL A 15 1.15 10.71 -7.00
CA VAL A 15 -0.22 10.23 -6.75
C VAL A 15 -0.47 8.94 -7.52
N GLY A 16 -0.15 8.91 -8.81
CA GLY A 16 -0.32 7.73 -9.66
C GLY A 16 0.53 6.54 -9.21
N GLY A 17 1.79 6.79 -8.85
CA GLY A 17 2.69 5.77 -8.32
C GLY A 17 2.23 5.20 -6.99
N THR A 18 1.73 6.04 -6.08
CA THR A 18 1.12 5.59 -4.81
C THR A 18 -0.14 4.76 -5.08
N LEU A 19 -0.95 5.23 -6.03
CA LEU A 19 -2.06 4.54 -6.70
C LEU A 19 -1.77 3.06 -6.95
N LEU A 20 -0.88 2.89 -7.93
CA LEU A 20 -0.50 1.61 -8.48
C LEU A 20 0.26 0.75 -7.48
N GLY A 21 1.19 1.35 -6.72
CA GLY A 21 1.94 0.65 -5.69
C GLY A 21 1.04 0.04 -4.63
N THR A 22 0.07 0.80 -4.12
CA THR A 22 -0.92 0.31 -3.15
C THR A 22 -1.76 -0.81 -3.73
N PHE A 23 -2.21 -0.68 -4.99
CA PHE A 23 -2.97 -1.73 -5.66
C PHE A 23 -2.18 -3.03 -5.79
N LEU A 24 -0.92 -2.96 -6.22
CA LEU A 24 -0.05 -4.14 -6.37
C LEU A 24 0.24 -4.82 -5.02
N VAL A 25 0.57 -4.04 -4.00
CA VAL A 25 0.81 -4.54 -2.63
C VAL A 25 -0.42 -5.26 -2.11
N ARG A 26 -1.61 -4.66 -2.28
CA ARG A 26 -2.88 -5.29 -1.89
C ARG A 26 -3.10 -6.61 -2.62
N ARG A 27 -2.95 -6.62 -3.95
CA ARG A 27 -3.12 -7.82 -4.78
C ARG A 27 -2.17 -8.95 -4.37
N ALA A 28 -0.92 -8.61 -4.06
CA ALA A 28 0.09 -9.58 -3.59
C ALA A 28 -0.28 -10.17 -2.22
N LEU A 29 -0.77 -9.34 -1.30
CA LEU A 29 -1.24 -9.79 0.01
C LEU A 29 -2.46 -10.73 -0.13
N GLU A 30 -3.43 -10.36 -0.96
CA GLU A 30 -4.61 -11.18 -1.23
C GLU A 30 -4.23 -12.55 -1.80
N LYS A 31 -3.35 -12.60 -2.81
CA LYS A 31 -2.84 -13.87 -3.36
C LYS A 31 -2.09 -14.71 -2.33
N THR A 32 -1.32 -14.06 -1.45
CA THR A 32 -0.58 -14.75 -0.40
C THR A 32 -1.52 -15.40 0.60
N TRP A 33 -2.61 -14.70 0.93
CA TRP A 33 -3.67 -15.22 1.79
C TRP A 33 -4.42 -16.38 1.14
N GLU A 34 -4.83 -16.24 -0.12
CA GLU A 34 -5.46 -17.32 -0.88
C GLU A 34 -4.58 -18.56 -0.95
N LYS A 35 -3.28 -18.38 -1.18
CA LYS A 35 -2.32 -19.49 -1.22
C LYS A 35 -2.15 -20.17 0.14
N SER A 36 -2.18 -19.43 1.24
CA SER A 36 -1.93 -19.98 2.59
C SER A 36 -3.18 -20.56 3.25
N THR A 37 -4.35 -19.98 3.00
CA THR A 37 -5.62 -20.36 3.64
C THR A 37 -6.53 -21.17 2.72
N GLY A 38 -6.29 -21.15 1.41
CA GLY A 38 -7.15 -21.77 0.40
C GLY A 38 -8.46 -21.02 0.15
N LYS A 39 -8.64 -19.82 0.74
CA LYS A 39 -9.85 -19.01 0.64
C LYS A 39 -9.53 -17.58 0.25
N GLU A 40 -10.49 -16.87 -0.33
CA GLU A 40 -10.34 -15.45 -0.58
C GLU A 40 -10.07 -14.68 0.73
N ALA A 41 -9.29 -13.60 0.62
CA ALA A 41 -9.04 -12.73 1.75
C ALA A 41 -10.36 -12.14 2.30
N PRO A 42 -10.52 -12.00 3.64
CA PRO A 42 -11.71 -11.42 4.27
C PRO A 42 -11.86 -9.93 3.95
N LYS A 43 -12.36 -9.63 2.74
CA LYS A 43 -12.58 -8.25 2.25
C LYS A 43 -13.89 -7.68 2.78
N ASN A 44 -14.83 -8.55 3.16
CA ASN A 44 -16.14 -8.19 3.69
C ASN A 44 -16.37 -8.86 5.05
N PRO A 45 -16.55 -8.09 6.14
CA PRO A 45 -16.78 -8.66 7.48
C PRO A 45 -18.15 -9.34 7.64
N TYR A 46 -19.10 -9.13 6.72
CA TYR A 46 -20.44 -9.72 6.77
C TYR A 46 -20.62 -10.94 5.87
N GLU A 47 -19.57 -11.43 5.21
CA GLU A 47 -19.63 -12.68 4.47
C GLU A 47 -19.69 -13.88 5.41
N GLU A 48 -20.77 -14.66 5.31
CA GLU A 48 -21.08 -15.81 6.17
C GLU A 48 -19.99 -16.92 6.18
N GLY A 49 -19.08 -16.91 5.20
CA GLY A 49 -17.98 -17.88 5.08
C GLY A 49 -16.71 -17.54 5.87
N ASN A 50 -16.62 -16.34 6.46
CA ASN A 50 -15.43 -15.89 7.18
C ASN A 50 -15.55 -16.15 8.69
N SER A 51 -14.63 -16.92 9.26
CA SER A 51 -14.55 -17.06 10.71
C SER A 51 -13.97 -15.80 11.36
N LEU A 52 -14.35 -15.53 12.61
CA LEU A 52 -13.81 -14.40 13.39
C LEU A 52 -12.27 -14.40 13.46
N LYS A 53 -11.67 -15.60 13.51
CA LYS A 53 -10.20 -15.77 13.53
C LYS A 53 -9.56 -15.33 12.21
N GLU A 54 -10.17 -15.67 11.06
CA GLU A 54 -9.70 -15.26 9.74
C GLU A 54 -9.79 -13.75 9.58
N VAL A 55 -10.93 -13.14 9.98
CA VAL A 55 -11.12 -11.69 9.93
C VAL A 55 -10.10 -10.96 10.82
N LEU A 56 -9.86 -11.44 12.03
CA LEU A 56 -8.89 -10.85 12.94
C LEU A 56 -7.47 -10.95 12.40
N ALA A 57 -7.07 -12.13 11.91
CA ALA A 57 -5.76 -12.35 11.34
C ALA A 57 -5.52 -11.47 10.10
N TRP A 58 -6.52 -11.34 9.21
CA TRP A 58 -6.46 -10.46 8.05
C TRP A 58 -6.35 -8.98 8.46
N THR A 59 -7.12 -8.55 9.45
CA THR A 59 -7.10 -7.18 9.98
C THR A 59 -5.73 -6.84 10.58
N ILE A 60 -5.14 -7.77 11.35
CA ILE A 60 -3.79 -7.58 11.90
C ILE A 60 -2.75 -7.50 10.78
N ALA A 61 -2.80 -8.43 9.81
CA ALA A 61 -1.87 -8.47 8.70
C ALA A 61 -1.91 -7.16 7.87
N THR A 62 -3.11 -6.72 7.50
CA THR A 62 -3.30 -5.47 6.75
C THR A 62 -2.91 -4.24 7.58
N GLY A 63 -3.26 -4.19 8.87
CA GLY A 63 -2.87 -3.11 9.78
C GLY A 63 -1.36 -2.97 9.92
N LEU A 64 -0.64 -4.08 10.11
CA LEU A 64 0.82 -4.10 10.15
C LEU A 64 1.42 -3.63 8.83
N LEU A 65 0.94 -4.16 7.70
CA LEU A 65 1.43 -3.79 6.38
C LEU A 65 1.28 -2.29 6.08
N VAL A 66 0.14 -1.70 6.41
CA VAL A 66 -0.11 -0.26 6.25
C VAL A 66 0.83 0.55 7.15
N SER A 67 1.05 0.10 8.37
CA SER A 67 1.92 0.78 9.33
C SER A 67 3.37 0.79 8.86
N VAL A 68 3.89 -0.36 8.42
CA VAL A 68 5.23 -0.48 7.83
C VAL A 68 5.35 0.40 6.58
N THR A 69 4.36 0.34 5.69
CA THR A 69 4.35 1.13 4.44
C THR A 69 4.43 2.63 4.73
N LYS A 70 3.66 3.13 5.70
CA LYS A 70 3.71 4.55 6.10
C LYS A 70 5.10 4.96 6.59
N VAL A 71 5.72 4.14 7.44
CA VAL A 71 7.08 4.41 7.94
C VAL A 71 8.08 4.38 6.78
N PHE A 72 7.99 3.40 5.90
CA PHE A 72 8.91 3.24 4.77
C PHE A 72 8.82 4.39 3.78
N ILE A 73 7.59 4.83 3.44
CA ILE A 73 7.37 6.01 2.59
C ILE A 73 7.94 7.26 3.26
N ARG A 74 7.61 7.51 4.53
CA ARG A 74 8.14 8.68 5.25
C ARG A 74 9.66 8.65 5.28
N TRP A 75 10.26 7.52 5.63
CA TRP A 75 11.71 7.36 5.69
C TRP A 75 12.39 7.54 4.32
N GLY A 76 11.85 6.89 3.28
CA GLY A 76 12.35 7.00 1.91
C GLY A 76 12.23 8.42 1.37
N VAL A 77 11.12 9.11 1.66
CA VAL A 77 10.94 10.52 1.29
C VAL A 77 11.87 11.41 2.08
N THR A 78 12.06 11.24 3.39
CA THR A 78 12.97 12.08 4.20
C THR A 78 14.44 11.90 3.83
N LYS A 79 14.90 10.67 3.55
CA LYS A 79 16.26 10.45 3.04
C LYS A 79 16.41 10.89 1.58
N GLY A 80 15.42 10.59 0.75
CA GLY A 80 15.42 10.98 -0.67
C GLY A 80 15.28 12.48 -0.89
N SER A 81 14.63 13.22 0.02
CA SER A 81 14.48 14.67 -0.08
C SER A 81 15.79 15.41 0.10
N HIS A 82 16.74 14.88 0.89
CA HIS A 82 18.10 15.43 0.90
C HIS A 82 18.82 15.18 -0.42
N GLN A 83 18.66 13.99 -1.00
CA GLN A 83 19.38 13.62 -2.23
C GLN A 83 18.78 14.22 -3.51
N ALA A 84 17.50 14.59 -3.51
CA ALA A 84 16.80 15.15 -4.68
C ALA A 84 16.61 16.67 -4.64
N LEU A 85 16.86 17.33 -3.50
CA LEU A 85 16.89 18.81 -3.40
C LEU A 85 18.31 19.38 -3.50
N ASP A 86 19.34 18.57 -3.23
CA ASP A 86 20.76 18.95 -3.36
C ASP A 86 21.39 18.49 -4.69
N ALA A 87 20.62 17.94 -5.63
CA ALA A 87 21.03 17.50 -6.97
C ALA A 87 20.26 18.23 -8.09
#